data_AF-A0A950E8N2-F1
#
_entry.id   AF-A0A950E8N2-F1
#
_cell.length_a   1.000
_cell.length_b   1.000
_cell.length_c   1.000
_cell.angle_alpha   90.00
_cell.angle_beta   90.00
_cell.angle_gamma   90.00
#
_symmetry.space_group_name_H-M   'P 1'
#
loop_
_entity.id
_entity.type
_entity.pdbx_description
1 polymer ?
#
loop_
_entity_poly.entity_id
_entity_poly.type
_entity_poly.pdbx_seq_one_letter_code
_entity_poly.pdbx_strand_id
1 'polypeptide(L)'
;YVWLALSPLREGRAWAWWCLGVSGLAGIGSFLTYLGYGYLDPVHAATTSELLLVLVAGLGFAYPALNAPSGIASLIVPAEPIGIKTRDGLARLLLLAAAAGLFLTGAAIMTIGATFVFVPTDVDFIGAQARELAALNPRLVPVIAHDRASFGGALIASGLAIFFTVLGGMRRGDRTLWWILLVMGAIAFGATIAIHASVGYTSFAHLLPSYVGAAIYAAGLALGWRDYAGAGGRR
;
A
#
# COMPACT_ATOMS: atom_id res chain seq x y z
N TYR A 1 8.95 -3.43 -2.53
CA TYR A 1 9.27 -4.51 -3.50
C TYR A 1 10.74 -4.90 -3.55
N VAL A 2 11.70 -3.96 -3.57
CA VAL A 2 13.14 -4.29 -3.64
C VAL A 2 13.57 -5.33 -2.61
N TRP A 3 13.20 -5.16 -1.33
CA TRP A 3 13.54 -6.15 -0.30
C TRP A 3 12.92 -7.52 -0.54
N LEU A 4 11.65 -7.59 -0.99
CA LEU A 4 10.99 -8.86 -1.34
C LEU A 4 11.78 -9.59 -2.43
N ALA A 5 12.25 -8.88 -3.45
CA ALA A 5 13.03 -9.45 -4.54
C ALA A 5 14.43 -9.90 -4.09
N LEU A 6 15.13 -9.07 -3.31
CA LEU A 6 16.54 -9.29 -2.95
C LEU A 6 16.75 -10.25 -1.77
N SER A 7 15.73 -10.48 -0.93
CA SER A 7 15.81 -11.38 0.21
C SER A 7 14.88 -12.59 0.06
N PRO A 8 13.57 -12.56 0.43
CA PRO A 8 12.79 -13.78 0.49
C PRO A 8 12.55 -14.42 -0.90
N LEU A 9 12.42 -13.65 -1.98
CA LEU A 9 12.30 -14.22 -3.33
C LEU A 9 13.61 -14.87 -3.79
N ARG A 10 14.75 -14.23 -3.54
CA ARG A 10 16.07 -14.79 -3.84
C ARG A 10 16.35 -16.08 -3.08
N GLU A 11 15.78 -16.22 -1.88
CA GLU A 11 15.80 -17.44 -1.08
C GLU A 11 14.77 -18.50 -1.54
N GLY A 12 14.04 -18.26 -2.63
CA GLY A 12 13.04 -19.17 -3.17
C GLY A 12 11.75 -19.24 -2.35
N ARG A 13 11.44 -18.24 -1.50
CA ARG A 13 10.22 -18.26 -0.68
C ARG A 13 8.99 -17.89 -1.54
N ALA A 14 8.11 -18.86 -1.74
CA ALA A 14 6.92 -18.72 -2.59
C ALA A 14 6.00 -17.55 -2.21
N TRP A 15 5.83 -17.26 -0.91
CA TRP A 15 4.97 -16.17 -0.46
C TRP A 15 5.46 -14.81 -0.97
N ALA A 16 6.76 -14.61 -1.18
CA ALA A 16 7.30 -13.35 -1.69
C ALA A 16 6.99 -13.16 -3.17
N TRP A 17 7.03 -14.25 -3.94
CA TRP A 17 6.60 -14.26 -5.35
C TRP A 17 5.11 -13.91 -5.46
N TRP A 18 4.27 -14.58 -4.66
CA TRP A 18 2.83 -14.29 -4.64
C TRP A 18 2.53 -12.90 -4.10
N CYS A 19 3.30 -12.41 -3.13
CA CYS A 19 3.14 -11.06 -2.60
C CYS A 19 3.38 -10.05 -3.72
N LEU A 20 4.50 -10.16 -4.44
CA LEU A 20 4.82 -9.31 -5.61
C LEU A 20 3.75 -9.42 -6.70
N GLY A 21 3.29 -10.63 -7.02
CA GLY A 21 2.25 -10.85 -8.01
C GLY A 21 0.91 -10.22 -7.62
N VAL A 22 0.37 -10.57 -6.46
CA VAL A 22 -0.96 -10.08 -6.02
C VAL A 22 -0.96 -8.58 -5.79
N SER A 23 0.04 -8.04 -5.07
CA SER A 23 0.10 -6.59 -4.81
C SER A 23 0.45 -5.79 -6.08
N GLY A 24 1.35 -6.30 -6.92
CA GLY A 24 1.71 -5.68 -8.20
C GLY A 24 0.55 -5.66 -9.18
N LEU A 25 -0.14 -6.79 -9.36
CA LEU A 25 -1.32 -6.87 -10.23
C LEU A 25 -2.48 -6.05 -9.69
N ALA A 26 -2.67 -5.93 -8.37
CA ALA A 26 -3.70 -5.06 -7.80
C ALA A 26 -3.42 -3.57 -8.12
N GLY A 27 -2.17 -3.13 -7.98
CA GLY A 27 -1.78 -1.75 -8.29
C GLY A 27 -1.76 -1.41 -9.78
N ILE A 28 -1.37 -2.37 -10.63
CA ILE A 28 -1.43 -2.20 -12.09
C ILE A 28 -2.89 -2.28 -12.56
N GLY A 29 -3.65 -3.23 -12.03
CA GLY A 29 -5.04 -3.49 -12.41
C GLY A 29 -6.00 -2.39 -11.99
N SER A 30 -5.68 -1.57 -10.99
CA SER A 30 -6.48 -0.39 -10.65
C SER A 30 -6.59 0.59 -11.81
N PHE A 31 -5.66 0.55 -12.78
CA PHE A 31 -5.75 1.29 -14.03
C PHE A 31 -7.04 1.01 -14.81
N LEU A 32 -7.56 -0.22 -14.74
CA LEU A 32 -8.78 -0.60 -15.47
C LEU A 32 -10.03 0.12 -14.96
N THR A 33 -9.98 0.67 -13.73
CA THR A 33 -11.07 1.49 -13.22
C THR A 33 -11.30 2.74 -14.06
N TYR A 34 -10.29 3.23 -14.80
CA TYR A 34 -10.38 4.42 -15.64
C TYR A 34 -11.24 4.23 -16.89
N LEU A 35 -11.36 2.99 -17.40
CA LEU A 35 -12.24 2.68 -18.53
C LEU A 35 -13.70 3.03 -18.21
N GLY A 36 -14.09 3.02 -16.93
CA GLY A 36 -15.42 3.44 -16.48
C GLY A 36 -15.68 4.95 -16.54
N TYR A 37 -14.63 5.80 -16.61
CA TYR A 37 -14.76 7.27 -16.51
C TYR A 37 -14.66 7.99 -17.85
N GLY A 38 -14.40 7.28 -18.95
CA GLY A 38 -14.22 7.89 -20.27
C GLY A 38 -12.94 8.74 -20.39
N TYR A 39 -11.98 8.57 -19.46
CA TYR A 39 -10.69 9.25 -19.48
C TYR A 39 -9.57 8.22 -19.57
N LEU A 40 -8.97 8.12 -20.75
CA LEU A 40 -7.78 7.31 -20.99
C LEU A 40 -6.58 8.25 -21.13
N ASP A 41 -5.64 8.17 -20.20
CA ASP A 41 -4.32 8.77 -20.34
C ASP A 41 -3.40 7.79 -21.09
N PRO A 42 -2.99 8.09 -22.34
CA PRO A 42 -2.17 7.18 -23.13
C PRO A 42 -0.79 6.94 -22.54
N VAL A 43 -0.20 7.95 -21.88
CA VAL A 43 1.13 7.85 -21.27
C VAL A 43 1.05 6.95 -20.04
N HIS A 44 0.03 7.16 -19.22
CA HIS A 44 -0.20 6.32 -18.05
C HIS A 44 -0.54 4.87 -18.44
N ALA A 45 -1.32 4.68 -19.51
CA ALA A 45 -1.63 3.36 -20.07
C ALA A 45 -0.39 2.62 -20.58
N ALA A 46 0.47 3.32 -21.34
CA ALA A 46 1.72 2.77 -21.84
C ALA A 46 2.65 2.38 -20.69
N THR A 47 2.86 3.28 -19.73
CA THR A 47 3.72 3.04 -18.57
C THR A 47 3.23 1.87 -17.72
N THR A 48 1.92 1.79 -17.48
CA THR A 48 1.31 0.68 -16.72
C THR A 48 1.46 -0.65 -17.45
N SER A 49 1.33 -0.64 -18.78
CA SER A 49 1.53 -1.84 -19.61
C SER A 49 2.99 -2.30 -19.60
N GLU A 50 3.96 -1.38 -19.68
CA GLU A 50 5.39 -1.69 -19.54
C GLU A 50 5.71 -2.28 -18.17
N LEU A 51 5.17 -1.69 -17.10
CA LEU A 51 5.33 -2.22 -15.74
C LEU A 51 4.69 -3.62 -15.59
N LEU A 52 3.56 -3.87 -16.26
CA LEU A 52 2.95 -5.21 -16.29
C LEU A 52 3.85 -6.21 -16.98
N LEU A 53 4.43 -5.86 -18.12
CA LEU A 53 5.37 -6.73 -18.82
C LEU A 53 6.60 -7.05 -17.96
N VAL A 54 7.19 -6.03 -17.32
CA VAL A 54 8.33 -6.21 -16.42
C VAL A 54 7.95 -7.08 -15.22
N LEU A 55 6.77 -6.89 -14.62
CA LEU A 55 6.29 -7.69 -13.51
C LEU A 55 6.10 -9.16 -13.93
N VAL A 56 5.37 -9.41 -15.02
CA VAL A 56 5.07 -10.76 -15.49
C VAL A 56 6.35 -11.49 -15.92
N ALA A 57 7.25 -10.82 -16.64
CA ALA A 57 8.54 -11.39 -17.03
C ALA A 57 9.40 -11.70 -15.79
N GLY A 58 9.50 -10.76 -14.85
CA GLY A 58 10.25 -10.94 -13.60
C GLY A 58 9.72 -12.10 -12.76
N LEU A 59 8.40 -12.20 -12.61
CA LEU A 59 7.75 -13.34 -11.94
C LEU A 59 7.99 -14.65 -12.70
N GLY A 60 7.88 -14.65 -14.03
CA GLY A 60 8.15 -15.81 -14.87
C GLY A 60 9.58 -16.34 -14.72
N PHE A 61 10.57 -15.44 -14.72
CA PHE A 61 11.98 -15.80 -14.51
C PHE A 61 12.28 -16.28 -13.09
N ALA A 62 11.59 -15.76 -12.08
CA ALA A 62 11.80 -16.16 -10.69
C ALA A 62 11.09 -17.48 -10.32
N TYR A 63 10.05 -17.88 -11.06
CA TYR A 63 9.20 -19.03 -10.71
C TYR A 63 9.94 -20.37 -10.61
N PRO A 64 10.89 -20.73 -11.50
CA PRO A 64 11.63 -21.99 -11.40
C PRO A 64 12.52 -22.12 -10.16
N ALA A 65 12.87 -20.99 -9.53
CA ALA A 65 13.73 -20.95 -8.35
C ALA A 65 12.94 -21.05 -7.02
N LEU A 66 11.61 -21.25 -7.07
CA LEU A 66 10.79 -21.35 -5.86
C LEU A 66 10.93 -22.70 -5.18
N ASN A 67 11.05 -22.67 -3.85
CA ASN A 67 10.98 -23.87 -3.02
C ASN A 67 9.53 -24.38 -2.93
N ALA A 68 9.35 -25.69 -2.97
CA ALA A 68 8.06 -26.31 -2.69
C ALA A 68 7.72 -26.20 -1.18
N PRO A 69 6.43 -26.02 -0.81
CA PRO A 69 5.28 -25.83 -1.69
C PRO A 69 5.17 -24.38 -2.23
N SER A 70 4.94 -24.24 -3.54
CA SER A 70 4.90 -22.95 -4.24
C SER A 70 3.50 -22.33 -4.40
N GLY A 71 2.48 -22.92 -3.77
CA GLY A 71 1.09 -22.49 -3.93
C GLY A 71 0.77 -21.12 -3.32
N ILE A 72 -0.32 -20.51 -3.78
CA ILE A 72 -0.82 -19.21 -3.28
C ILE A 72 -1.15 -19.24 -1.79
N ALA A 73 -1.49 -20.42 -1.25
CA ALA A 73 -1.70 -20.62 0.19
C ALA A 73 -0.49 -20.19 1.04
N SER A 74 0.72 -20.14 0.47
CA SER A 74 1.91 -19.62 1.16
C SER A 74 1.76 -18.16 1.62
N LEU A 75 0.89 -17.36 1.01
CA LEU A 75 0.62 -15.98 1.42
C LEU A 75 0.03 -15.84 2.82
N ILE A 76 -0.78 -16.81 3.24
CA ILE A 76 -1.51 -16.75 4.50
C ILE A 76 -0.81 -17.51 5.63
N VAL A 77 0.39 -18.04 5.36
CA VAL A 77 1.20 -18.73 6.37
C VAL A 77 2.08 -17.71 7.09
N PRO A 78 1.88 -17.51 8.41
CA PRO A 78 2.71 -16.58 9.16
C PRO A 78 4.15 -17.10 9.31
N ALA A 79 5.13 -16.21 9.23
CA ALA A 79 6.56 -16.52 9.37
C ALA A 79 6.89 -17.16 10.73
N GLU A 80 6.22 -16.68 11.77
CA GLU A 80 6.20 -17.18 13.15
C GLU A 80 4.76 -17.07 13.69
N PRO A 81 4.33 -17.91 14.65
CA PRO A 81 3.03 -17.78 15.30
C PRO A 81 2.79 -16.36 15.84
N ILE A 82 1.58 -15.82 15.63
CA ILE A 82 1.20 -14.49 16.12
C ILE A 82 0.54 -14.64 17.49
N GLY A 83 1.26 -14.25 18.55
CA GLY A 83 0.74 -14.28 19.92
C GLY A 83 0.00 -13.00 20.31
N ILE A 84 -1.33 -13.06 20.48
CA ILE A 84 -2.13 -11.88 20.88
C ILE A 84 -1.77 -11.31 22.26
N LYS A 85 -1.05 -12.09 23.10
CA LYS A 85 -0.62 -11.70 24.44
C LYS A 85 0.87 -11.31 24.51
N THR A 86 1.62 -11.50 23.43
CA THR A 86 3.06 -11.19 23.41
C THR A 86 3.28 -9.82 22.78
N ARG A 87 4.34 -9.12 23.19
CA ARG A 87 4.66 -7.78 22.66
C ARG A 87 4.94 -7.82 21.16
N ASP A 88 5.72 -8.81 20.71
CA ASP A 88 6.04 -9.03 19.30
C ASP A 88 4.80 -9.35 18.46
N GLY A 89 3.87 -10.15 19.01
CA GLY A 89 2.63 -10.49 18.33
C GLY A 89 1.67 -9.30 18.24
N LEU A 90 1.54 -8.51 19.31
CA LEU A 90 0.80 -7.24 19.28
C LEU A 90 1.40 -6.24 18.29
N ALA A 91 2.73 -6.16 18.19
CA ALA A 91 3.42 -5.32 17.20
C ALA A 91 3.04 -5.72 15.77
N ARG A 92 3.09 -7.01 15.46
CA ARG A 92 2.66 -7.55 14.15
C ARG A 92 1.18 -7.30 13.90
N LEU A 93 0.31 -7.48 14.88
CA LEU A 93 -1.13 -7.24 14.74
C LEU A 93 -1.43 -5.77 14.42
N LEU A 94 -0.76 -4.82 15.07
CA LEU A 94 -0.90 -3.39 14.76
C LEU A 94 -0.44 -3.07 13.33
N LEU A 95 0.69 -3.63 12.89
CA LEU A 95 1.18 -3.45 11.52
C LEU A 95 0.24 -4.09 10.48
N LEU A 96 -0.31 -5.26 10.77
CA LEU A 96 -1.32 -5.92 9.94
C LEU A 96 -2.62 -5.10 9.89
N ALA A 97 -3.06 -4.54 11.02
CA ALA A 97 -4.23 -3.66 11.09
C ALA A 97 -4.01 -2.36 10.29
N ALA A 98 -2.82 -1.76 10.38
CA ALA A 98 -2.47 -0.60 9.56
C ALA A 98 -2.44 -0.94 8.06
N ALA A 99 -1.89 -2.10 7.69
CA ALA A 99 -1.87 -2.58 6.30
C ALA A 99 -3.29 -2.84 5.75
N ALA A 100 -4.16 -3.45 6.55
CA ALA A 100 -5.57 -3.61 6.23
C ALA A 100 -6.28 -2.24 6.12
N GLY A 101 -5.95 -1.29 7.00
CA GLY A 101 -6.41 0.09 6.92
C GLY A 101 -6.04 0.74 5.59
N LEU A 102 -4.78 0.62 5.14
CA LEU A 102 -4.33 1.13 3.83
C LEU A 102 -5.13 0.51 2.68
N PHE A 103 -5.36 -0.81 2.72
CA PHE A 103 -6.19 -1.48 1.72
C PHE A 103 -7.61 -0.92 1.69
N LEU A 104 -8.26 -0.80 2.85
CA LEU A 104 -9.64 -0.30 2.96
C LEU A 104 -9.75 1.18 2.57
N THR A 105 -8.80 2.02 2.97
CA THR A 105 -8.73 3.43 2.56
C THR A 105 -8.52 3.53 1.05
N GLY A 106 -7.63 2.72 0.48
CA GLY A 106 -7.42 2.67 -0.96
C GLY A 106 -8.68 2.28 -1.73
N ALA A 107 -9.39 1.24 -1.26
CA ALA A 107 -10.67 0.84 -1.82
C ALA A 107 -11.72 1.97 -1.72
N ALA A 108 -11.83 2.63 -0.56
CA ALA A 108 -12.76 3.74 -0.38
C ALA A 108 -12.46 4.92 -1.33
N ILE A 109 -11.19 5.36 -1.41
CA ILE A 109 -10.78 6.45 -2.30
C ILE A 109 -11.03 6.08 -3.76
N MET A 110 -10.72 4.84 -4.15
CA MET A 110 -10.97 4.34 -5.49
C MET A 110 -12.46 4.33 -5.82
N THR A 111 -13.33 3.87 -4.90
CA THR A 111 -14.79 3.92 -5.07
C THR A 111 -15.35 5.34 -5.12
N ILE A 112 -14.82 6.26 -4.31
CA ILE A 112 -15.18 7.68 -4.35
C ILE A 112 -14.81 8.29 -5.71
N GLY A 113 -13.56 8.05 -6.16
CA GLY A 113 -13.10 8.42 -7.49
C GLY A 113 -13.98 7.83 -8.60
N ALA A 114 -14.60 6.67 -8.33
CA ALA A 114 -15.48 5.99 -9.26
C ALA A 114 -16.91 6.51 -9.37
N THR A 115 -17.36 7.29 -8.40
CA THR A 115 -18.78 7.57 -8.21
C THR A 115 -19.04 9.07 -8.25
N PHE A 116 -18.80 9.77 -7.14
CA PHE A 116 -19.10 11.20 -7.00
C PHE A 116 -17.86 12.10 -7.10
N VAL A 117 -16.65 11.51 -7.19
CA VAL A 117 -15.34 12.16 -7.37
C VAL A 117 -14.91 13.06 -6.20
N PHE A 118 -15.79 13.94 -5.72
CA PHE A 118 -15.55 14.91 -4.65
C PHE A 118 -16.33 14.56 -3.39
N VAL A 119 -15.66 14.55 -2.25
CA VAL A 119 -16.29 14.55 -0.92
C VAL A 119 -16.56 15.99 -0.48
N PRO A 120 -17.44 16.24 0.51
CA PRO A 120 -17.78 17.60 0.94
C PRO A 120 -16.57 18.49 1.27
N THR A 121 -15.58 17.93 1.95
CA THR A 121 -14.35 18.66 2.29
C THR A 121 -13.56 19.12 1.07
N ASP A 122 -13.69 18.43 -0.07
CA ASP A 122 -13.03 18.84 -1.32
C ASP A 122 -13.71 20.08 -1.89
N VAL A 123 -15.04 20.11 -1.88
CA VAL A 123 -15.82 21.25 -2.37
C VAL A 123 -15.58 22.47 -1.49
N ASP A 124 -15.52 22.29 -0.17
CA ASP A 124 -15.20 23.36 0.78
C ASP A 124 -13.80 23.92 0.54
N PHE A 125 -12.82 23.06 0.23
CA PHE A 125 -11.44 23.47 -0.04
C PHE A 125 -11.28 24.16 -1.41
N ILE A 126 -11.88 23.59 -2.46
CA ILE A 126 -11.78 24.10 -3.84
C ILE A 126 -12.64 25.37 -4.03
N GLY A 127 -13.76 25.47 -3.31
CA GLY A 127 -14.75 26.54 -3.46
C GLY A 127 -15.61 26.43 -4.71
N ALA A 128 -15.64 25.26 -5.37
CA ALA A 128 -16.43 25.02 -6.58
C ALA A 128 -16.98 23.59 -6.63
N GLN A 129 -18.19 23.47 -7.16
CA GLN A 129 -18.87 22.20 -7.41
C GLN A 129 -18.32 21.52 -8.67
N ALA A 130 -18.46 20.19 -8.76
CA ALA A 130 -18.03 19.41 -9.92
C ALA A 130 -18.59 19.95 -11.25
N ARG A 131 -19.85 20.40 -11.26
CA ARG A 131 -20.50 21.00 -12.45
C ARG A 131 -19.83 22.31 -12.90
N GLU A 132 -19.36 23.12 -11.95
CA GLU A 132 -18.72 24.42 -12.22
C GLU A 132 -17.32 24.19 -12.79
N LEU A 133 -16.59 23.23 -12.23
CA LEU A 133 -15.29 22.78 -12.76
C LEU A 133 -15.44 22.19 -14.17
N ALA A 134 -16.47 21.37 -14.41
CA ALA A 134 -16.72 20.80 -15.74
C ALA A 134 -17.11 21.88 -16.78
N ALA A 135 -17.85 22.91 -16.37
CA ALA A 135 -18.19 24.05 -17.23
C ALA A 135 -16.96 24.91 -17.57
N LEU A 136 -16.01 25.03 -16.63
CA LEU A 136 -14.74 25.72 -16.86
C LEU A 136 -13.84 24.94 -17.82
N ASN A 137 -13.68 23.63 -17.59
CA ASN A 137 -12.95 22.74 -18.47
C ASN A 137 -13.43 21.29 -18.28
N PRO A 138 -13.96 20.63 -19.32
CA PRO A 138 -14.54 19.30 -19.21
C PRO A 138 -13.54 18.21 -18.82
N ARG A 139 -12.22 18.50 -18.84
CA ARG A 139 -11.16 17.56 -18.46
C ARG A 139 -10.82 17.57 -16.97
N LEU A 140 -11.25 18.57 -16.19
CA LEU A 140 -10.85 18.70 -14.77
C LEU A 140 -11.39 17.56 -13.91
N VAL A 141 -12.70 17.32 -13.98
CA VAL A 141 -13.35 16.27 -13.17
C VAL A 141 -12.81 14.88 -13.51
N PRO A 142 -12.67 14.49 -14.80
CA PRO A 142 -12.09 13.19 -15.14
C PRO A 142 -10.63 13.02 -14.71
N VAL A 143 -9.81 14.06 -14.79
CA VAL A 143 -8.41 14.01 -14.30
C VAL A 143 -8.35 13.81 -12.79
N ILE A 144 -9.21 14.47 -12.02
CA ILE A 144 -9.28 14.31 -10.55
C ILE A 144 -9.78 12.90 -10.19
N ALA A 145 -10.78 12.39 -10.91
CA ALA A 145 -11.26 11.01 -10.75
C ALA A 145 -10.14 10.00 -11.01
N HIS A 146 -9.37 10.20 -12.09
CA HIS A 146 -8.20 9.39 -12.43
C HIS A 146 -7.14 9.42 -11.32
N ASP A 147 -6.78 10.60 -10.80
CA ASP A 147 -5.78 10.72 -9.73
C ASP A 147 -6.22 9.98 -8.46
N ARG A 148 -7.49 10.10 -8.07
CA ARG A 148 -8.06 9.36 -6.93
C ARG A 148 -8.00 7.86 -7.12
N ALA A 149 -8.46 7.38 -8.27
CA ALA A 149 -8.46 5.94 -8.53
C ALA A 149 -7.02 5.38 -8.61
N SER A 150 -6.07 6.16 -9.16
CA SER A 150 -4.63 5.83 -9.14
C SER A 150 -4.07 5.73 -7.73
N PHE A 151 -4.34 6.76 -6.91
CA PHE A 151 -3.88 6.79 -5.53
C PHE A 151 -4.51 5.68 -4.69
N GLY A 152 -5.82 5.42 -4.87
CA GLY A 152 -6.52 4.32 -4.22
C GLY A 152 -5.93 2.96 -4.58
N GLY A 153 -5.61 2.74 -5.85
CA GLY A 153 -4.90 1.55 -6.32
C GLY A 153 -3.51 1.38 -5.70
N ALA A 154 -2.74 2.46 -5.60
CA ALA A 154 -1.43 2.45 -4.95
C ALA A 154 -1.53 2.10 -3.46
N LEU A 155 -2.56 2.57 -2.75
CA LEU A 155 -2.82 2.22 -1.35
C LEU A 155 -3.26 0.76 -1.19
N ILE A 156 -4.10 0.23 -2.10
CA ILE A 156 -4.48 -1.19 -2.13
C ILE A 156 -3.22 -2.06 -2.29
N ALA A 157 -2.39 -1.76 -3.30
CA ALA A 157 -1.15 -2.49 -3.56
C ALA A 157 -0.21 -2.43 -2.35
N SER A 158 -0.03 -1.25 -1.76
CA SER A 158 0.81 -1.05 -0.57
C SER A 158 0.28 -1.81 0.64
N GLY A 159 -1.04 -1.77 0.88
CA GLY A 159 -1.69 -2.50 1.95
C GLY A 159 -1.47 -4.01 1.82
N LEU A 160 -1.70 -4.58 0.64
CA LEU A 160 -1.44 -6.00 0.36
C LEU A 160 0.04 -6.35 0.54
N ALA A 161 0.94 -5.55 -0.02
CA ALA A 161 2.38 -5.77 0.05
C ALA A 161 2.88 -5.78 1.50
N ILE A 162 2.47 -4.79 2.30
CA ILE A 162 2.82 -4.70 3.72
C ILE A 162 2.20 -5.85 4.49
N PHE A 163 0.92 -6.16 4.27
CA PHE A 163 0.21 -7.21 4.99
C PHE A 163 0.91 -8.57 4.84
N PHE A 164 1.16 -9.00 3.59
CA PHE A 164 1.80 -10.29 3.34
C PHE A 164 3.28 -10.29 3.73
N THR A 165 3.96 -9.15 3.67
CA THR A 165 5.34 -9.01 4.17
C THR A 165 5.42 -9.15 5.70
N VAL A 166 4.53 -8.51 6.44
CA VAL A 166 4.47 -8.63 7.91
C VAL A 166 4.03 -10.03 8.32
N LEU A 167 3.10 -10.63 7.58
CA LEU A 167 2.60 -11.98 7.85
C LEU A 167 3.69 -13.03 7.60
N GLY A 168 4.20 -13.13 6.36
CA GLY A 168 5.10 -14.19 5.91
C GLY A 168 6.60 -13.89 6.03
N GLY A 169 6.98 -12.63 6.26
CA GLY A 169 8.38 -12.19 6.33
C GLY A 169 8.89 -11.88 7.73
N MET A 170 8.07 -11.26 8.59
CA MET A 170 8.55 -10.70 9.85
C MET A 170 8.83 -11.77 10.91
N ARG A 171 10.12 -11.92 11.25
CA ARG A 171 10.66 -12.87 12.24
C ARG A 171 11.43 -12.14 13.31
N ARG A 172 11.46 -12.67 14.55
CA ARG A 172 12.23 -12.04 15.63
C ARG A 172 13.70 -11.89 15.21
N GLY A 173 14.27 -10.73 15.49
CA GLY A 173 15.63 -10.36 15.06
C GLY A 173 15.78 -9.94 13.59
N ASP A 174 14.71 -9.91 12.77
CA ASP A 174 14.77 -9.35 11.41
C ASP A 174 14.82 -7.81 11.43
N ARG A 175 16.02 -7.29 11.69
CA ARG A 175 16.28 -5.85 11.77
C ARG A 175 16.05 -5.16 10.44
N THR A 176 16.41 -5.82 9.34
CA THR A 176 16.34 -5.22 8.00
C THR A 176 14.91 -4.92 7.65
N LEU A 177 13.99 -5.88 7.82
CA LEU A 177 12.58 -5.65 7.52
C LEU A 177 11.99 -4.55 8.43
N TRP A 178 12.32 -4.54 9.72
CA TRP A 178 11.84 -3.51 10.64
C TRP A 178 12.25 -2.09 10.18
N TRP A 179 13.52 -1.89 9.80
CA TRP A 179 13.98 -0.60 9.29
C TRP A 179 13.33 -0.20 7.97
N ILE A 180 13.09 -1.16 7.08
CA ILE A 180 12.40 -0.91 5.82
C ILE A 180 10.97 -0.44 6.08
N LEU A 181 10.26 -1.10 7.00
CA LEU A 181 8.92 -0.68 7.41
C LEU A 181 8.95 0.73 8.03
N LEU A 182 9.93 1.05 8.88
CA LEU A 182 10.08 2.39 9.44
C LEU A 182 10.29 3.46 8.35
N VAL A 183 11.28 3.27 7.47
CA VAL A 183 11.62 4.27 6.45
C VAL A 183 10.45 4.46 5.49
N MET A 184 9.84 3.37 5.03
CA MET A 184 8.69 3.43 4.14
C MET A 184 7.49 4.12 4.80
N GLY A 185 7.16 3.77 6.05
CA GLY A 185 6.08 4.41 6.79
C GLY A 185 6.34 5.90 7.02
N ALA A 186 7.56 6.26 7.42
CA ALA A 186 7.95 7.64 7.65
C ALA A 186 7.85 8.49 6.38
N ILE A 187 8.32 7.97 5.24
CA ILE A 187 8.19 8.66 3.95
C ILE A 187 6.71 8.76 3.54
N ALA A 188 5.94 7.68 3.61
CA ALA A 188 4.57 7.65 3.13
C ALA A 188 3.64 8.56 3.97
N PHE A 189 3.61 8.38 5.29
CA PHE A 189 2.79 9.21 6.17
C PHE A 189 3.32 10.64 6.24
N GLY A 190 4.65 10.83 6.27
CA GLY A 190 5.27 12.16 6.27
C GLY A 190 4.94 12.95 5.01
N ALA A 191 5.08 12.35 3.82
CA ALA A 191 4.72 12.99 2.56
C ALA A 191 3.22 13.30 2.48
N THR A 192 2.36 12.38 2.93
CA THR A 192 0.90 12.59 2.95
C THR A 192 0.53 13.79 3.83
N ILE A 193 1.09 13.90 5.03
CA ILE A 193 0.80 15.03 5.93
C ILE A 193 1.40 16.33 5.39
N ALA A 194 2.65 16.27 4.90
CA ALA A 194 3.36 17.44 4.39
C ALA A 194 2.68 18.05 3.17
N ILE A 195 2.19 17.25 2.22
CA ILE A 195 1.51 17.80 1.03
C ILE A 195 0.24 18.54 1.42
N HIS A 196 -0.58 17.97 2.33
CA HIS A 196 -1.82 18.61 2.80
C HIS A 196 -1.55 19.91 3.55
N ALA A 197 -0.50 19.93 4.39
CA ALA A 197 -0.06 21.15 5.05
C ALA A 197 0.40 22.22 4.03
N SER A 198 1.16 21.81 3.01
CA SER A 198 1.71 22.73 2.00
C SER A 198 0.66 23.34 1.08
N VAL A 199 -0.41 22.60 0.76
CA VAL A 199 -1.50 23.09 -0.10
C VAL A 199 -2.64 23.75 0.69
N GLY A 200 -2.60 23.67 2.03
CA GLY A 200 -3.63 24.23 2.91
C GLY A 200 -4.88 23.35 3.06
N TYR A 201 -4.89 22.13 2.54
CA TYR A 201 -6.03 21.21 2.67
C TYR A 201 -5.96 20.43 3.99
N THR A 202 -6.16 21.11 5.11
CA THR A 202 -5.86 20.60 6.46
C THR A 202 -7.08 20.26 7.31
N SER A 203 -8.23 19.95 6.69
CA SER A 203 -9.42 19.54 7.44
C SER A 203 -9.12 18.31 8.30
N PHE A 204 -9.48 18.38 9.59
CA PHE A 204 -9.21 17.29 10.54
C PHE A 204 -9.93 16.01 10.12
N ALA A 205 -11.19 16.10 9.70
CA ALA A 205 -11.96 14.93 9.25
C ALA A 205 -11.34 14.28 8.00
N HIS A 206 -10.81 15.10 7.08
CA HIS A 206 -10.14 14.64 5.87
C HIS A 206 -8.84 13.89 6.19
N LEU A 207 -8.03 14.41 7.12
CA LEU A 207 -6.75 13.82 7.51
C LEU A 207 -6.84 12.71 8.58
N LEU A 208 -8.02 12.52 9.19
CA LEU A 208 -8.21 11.56 10.27
C LEU A 208 -7.76 10.12 9.90
N PRO A 209 -8.08 9.57 8.71
CA PRO A 209 -7.60 8.24 8.32
C PRO A 209 -6.07 8.15 8.31
N SER A 210 -5.38 9.19 7.82
CA SER A 210 -3.92 9.25 7.78
C SER A 210 -3.31 9.34 9.18
N TYR A 211 -3.89 10.14 10.09
CA TYR A 211 -3.42 10.23 11.48
C TYR A 211 -3.60 8.92 12.25
N VAL A 212 -4.77 8.30 12.13
CA VAL A 212 -5.05 7.02 12.78
C VAL A 212 -4.14 5.92 12.22
N GLY A 213 -3.98 5.84 10.90
CA GLY A 213 -3.07 4.91 10.25
C GLY A 213 -1.62 5.09 10.71
N ALA A 214 -1.13 6.34 10.75
CA ALA A 214 0.22 6.66 11.21
C ALA A 214 0.43 6.28 12.68
N ALA A 215 -0.54 6.55 13.55
CA ALA A 215 -0.48 6.22 14.97
C ALA A 215 -0.43 4.70 15.20
N ILE A 216 -1.30 3.94 14.54
CA ILE A 216 -1.32 2.46 14.63
C ILE A 216 0.00 1.88 14.09
N TYR A 217 0.46 2.36 12.94
CA TYR A 217 1.70 1.89 12.32
C TYR A 217 2.93 2.18 13.20
N ALA A 218 3.04 3.41 13.72
CA ALA A 218 4.12 3.81 14.62
C ALA A 218 4.09 3.03 15.93
N ALA A 219 2.90 2.80 16.51
CA ALA A 219 2.75 1.98 17.71
C ALA A 219 3.21 0.53 17.47
N GLY A 220 2.86 -0.05 16.31
CA GLY A 220 3.33 -1.38 15.90
C GLY A 220 4.86 -1.45 15.81
N LEU A 221 5.50 -0.47 15.14
CA LEU A 221 6.96 -0.40 15.05
C LEU A 221 7.62 -0.21 16.42
N ALA A 222 7.11 0.72 17.24
CA ALA A 222 7.65 1.03 18.55
C ALA A 222 7.57 -0.17 19.50
N LEU A 223 6.44 -0.87 19.51
CA LEU A 223 6.27 -2.08 20.32
C LEU A 223 7.20 -3.21 19.87
N GLY A 224 7.40 -3.33 18.55
CA GLY A 224 8.28 -4.33 17.94
C GLY A 224 9.77 -4.01 18.02
N TRP A 225 10.18 -2.80 18.43
CA TRP A 225 11.59 -2.37 18.40
C TRP A 225 12.52 -3.37 19.09
N ARG A 226 12.19 -3.79 20.31
CA ARG A 226 13.06 -4.68 21.10
C ARG A 226 13.19 -6.08 20.50
N ASP A 227 12.09 -6.63 20.01
CA ASP A 227 11.99 -8.02 19.55
C ASP A 227 12.51 -8.19 18.10
N TYR A 228 12.46 -7.13 17.28
CA TYR A 228 12.84 -7.18 15.87
C TYR A 228 14.12 -6.40 15.54
N ALA A 229 14.25 -5.16 16.02
CA ALA A 229 15.37 -4.27 15.67
C ALA A 229 16.48 -4.22 16.74
N GLY A 230 16.13 -4.44 18.01
CA GLY A 230 16.99 -4.25 19.17
C GLY A 230 18.24 -5.14 19.20
N ALA A 231 19.28 -4.63 19.85
CA ALA A 231 20.55 -5.35 20.03
C ALA A 231 20.46 -6.59 20.95
N GLY A 232 19.36 -6.76 21.70
CA GLY A 232 19.30 -7.59 22.91
C GLY A 232 18.75 -9.01 22.77
N GLY A 233 19.12 -9.75 21.73
CA GLY A 233 18.52 -11.07 21.44
C GLY A 233 19.45 -12.16 20.92
N ARG A 234 20.75 -12.10 21.21
CA ARG A 234 21.57 -13.32 21.25
C ARG A 234 21.62 -13.76 22.72
N ARG A 235 20.70 -14.63 23.11
CA ARG A 235 20.86 -15.51 24.27
C ARG A 235 20.63 -16.92 23.80
#